data_AF-L8WXE0-F1
#
_entry.id   AF-L8WXE0-F1
#
_cell.length_a   1.000
_cell.length_b   1.000
_cell.length_c   1.000
_cell.angle_alpha   90.00
_cell.angle_beta   90.00
_cell.angle_gamma   90.00
#
_symmetry.space_group_name_H-M   'P 1'
#
loop_
_entity.id
_entity.type
_entity.pdbx_description
1 polymer ?
#
loop_
_entity_poly.entity_id
_entity_poly.type
_entity_poly.pdbx_seq_one_letter_code
_entity_poly.pdbx_strand_id
1 'polypeptide(L)'
;MAHKGPQNMSYISTPFRLGGTQTTITHEGRVIATIQWNFFKKDTVTMDDRTSTVKEVFPKMKLLSTSRTYTTLSGERFKWKGTNKLRCISVETHSTLAIYERTIFSRVRKKPHVLNILPNADYLTEVLIVTWVIAEKKARSRRRTGGVAIVGGGTRLNKTDGAG
;
A
#
# COMPACT_ATOMS: atom_id res chain seq x y z
N MET A 1 -35.41 16.57 8.02
CA MET A 1 -35.13 15.45 7.09
C MET A 1 -33.72 15.63 6.55
N ALA A 2 -32.77 14.81 6.97
CA ALA A 2 -31.38 14.94 6.53
C ALA A 2 -31.20 14.22 5.19
N HIS A 3 -31.05 14.99 4.11
CA HIS A 3 -30.58 14.45 2.84
C HIS A 3 -29.14 13.98 3.03
N LYS A 4 -28.98 12.67 3.21
CA LYS A 4 -27.69 12.00 3.11
C LYS A 4 -27.35 12.02 1.61
N GLY A 5 -26.60 13.05 1.19
CA GLY A 5 -26.07 13.14 -0.18
C GLY A 5 -25.36 11.85 -0.57
N PRO A 6 -25.21 11.56 -1.87
CA PRO A 6 -24.55 10.34 -2.33
C PRO A 6 -23.19 10.27 -1.65
N GLN A 7 -22.99 9.26 -0.81
CA GLN A 7 -21.69 9.03 -0.24
C GLN A 7 -20.83 8.50 -1.37
N ASN A 8 -19.78 9.23 -1.74
CA ASN A 8 -18.76 8.82 -2.70
C ASN A 8 -18.06 7.57 -2.14
N MET A 9 -18.72 6.43 -2.32
CA MET A 9 -18.44 5.21 -1.60
C MET A 9 -17.58 4.32 -2.48
N SER A 10 -16.33 4.15 -2.06
CA SER A 10 -15.43 3.18 -2.66
C SER A 10 -15.63 1.81 -2.02
N TYR A 11 -15.71 0.77 -2.85
CA TYR A 11 -15.78 -0.61 -2.40
C TYR A 11 -14.56 -1.37 -2.87
N ILE A 12 -13.91 -2.09 -1.94
CA ILE A 12 -12.73 -2.90 -2.23
C ILE A 12 -13.07 -4.34 -1.91
N SER A 13 -13.05 -5.17 -2.95
CA SER A 13 -13.29 -6.61 -2.84
C SER A 13 -11.99 -7.36 -3.04
N THR A 14 -11.65 -8.24 -2.10
CA THR A 14 -10.54 -9.20 -2.27
C THR A 14 -11.04 -10.56 -1.79
N PRO A 15 -11.44 -11.47 -2.69
CA PRO A 15 -11.83 -12.81 -2.27
C PRO A 15 -10.62 -13.51 -1.64
N PHE A 16 -10.82 -14.07 -0.46
CA PHE A 16 -9.81 -14.90 0.19
C PHE A 16 -9.72 -16.23 -0.56
N ARG A 17 -8.57 -16.51 -1.17
CA ARG A 17 -8.28 -17.80 -1.82
C ARG A 17 -6.86 -18.24 -1.46
N LEU A 18 -6.67 -19.54 -1.25
CA LEU A 18 -5.32 -20.14 -1.21
C LEU A 18 -4.73 -20.00 -2.63
N GLY A 19 -3.68 -19.18 -2.78
CA GLY A 19 -3.04 -18.92 -4.08
C GLY A 19 -2.98 -17.42 -4.43
N GLY A 20 -2.91 -17.12 -5.73
CA GLY A 20 -3.00 -15.74 -6.20
C GLY A 20 -4.34 -15.12 -5.81
N THR A 21 -4.33 -13.86 -5.36
CA THR A 21 -5.55 -13.14 -4.97
C THR A 21 -5.76 -11.93 -5.86
N GLN A 22 -6.99 -11.68 -6.29
CA GLN A 22 -7.35 -10.48 -7.05
C GLN A 22 -7.99 -9.46 -6.12
N THR A 23 -7.57 -8.20 -6.16
CA THR A 23 -8.29 -7.11 -5.51
C THR A 23 -8.97 -6.26 -6.58
N THR A 24 -10.29 -6.14 -6.50
CA THR A 24 -11.10 -5.27 -7.36
C THR A 24 -11.45 -4.02 -6.57
N ILE A 25 -11.18 -2.85 -7.16
CA ILE A 25 -11.44 -1.55 -6.57
C ILE A 25 -12.55 -0.90 -7.39
N THR A 26 -13.67 -0.62 -6.74
CA THR A 26 -14.84 0.04 -7.33
C THR A 26 -15.02 1.41 -6.69
N HIS A 27 -15.20 2.44 -7.51
CA HIS A 27 -15.52 3.80 -7.09
C HIS A 27 -16.79 4.21 -7.81
N GLU A 28 -17.82 4.65 -7.06
CA GLU A 28 -19.09 5.11 -7.64
C GLU A 28 -19.74 4.11 -8.63
N GLY A 29 -19.64 2.81 -8.32
CA GLY A 29 -20.20 1.73 -9.15
C GLY A 29 -19.35 1.31 -10.35
N ARG A 30 -18.24 2.01 -10.63
CA ARG A 30 -17.29 1.68 -11.71
C ARG A 30 -16.04 0.99 -11.16
N VAL A 31 -15.56 -0.05 -11.83
CA VAL A 31 -14.25 -0.64 -11.53
C VAL A 31 -13.16 0.31 -12.00
N ILE A 32 -12.39 0.87 -11.07
CA ILE A 32 -11.28 1.79 -11.35
C ILE A 32 -9.94 1.07 -11.42
N ALA A 33 -9.81 -0.07 -10.74
CA ALA A 33 -8.61 -0.90 -10.86
C ALA A 33 -8.84 -2.35 -10.47
N THR A 34 -8.00 -3.21 -11.04
CA THR A 34 -7.86 -4.62 -10.66
C THR A 34 -6.39 -4.90 -10.35
N ILE A 35 -6.10 -5.46 -9.17
CA ILE A 35 -4.74 -5.83 -8.76
C ILE A 35 -4.67 -7.35 -8.64
N GLN A 36 -3.76 -7.97 -9.38
CA GLN A 36 -3.46 -9.40 -9.26
C GLN A 36 -2.24 -9.56 -8.35
N TRP A 37 -2.47 -10.13 -7.17
CA TRP A 37 -1.43 -10.49 -6.22
C TRP A 37 -0.97 -11.92 -6.52
N ASN A 38 0.24 -12.05 -7.06
CA ASN A 38 0.78 -13.34 -7.48
C ASN A 38 1.78 -13.86 -6.44
N PHE A 39 1.79 -15.18 -6.20
CA PHE A 39 2.74 -15.79 -5.26
C PHE A 39 4.11 -16.05 -5.91
N PHE A 40 4.11 -16.58 -7.14
CA PHE A 40 5.33 -16.93 -7.90
C PHE A 40 5.64 -15.96 -9.04
N LYS A 41 4.69 -15.11 -9.43
CA LYS A 41 4.83 -14.12 -10.51
C LYS A 41 4.86 -12.71 -9.92
N LYS A 42 5.22 -11.71 -10.74
CA LYS A 42 5.14 -10.30 -10.35
C LYS A 42 3.68 -9.91 -10.12
N ASP A 43 3.41 -9.10 -9.09
CA ASP A 43 2.10 -8.49 -8.91
C ASP A 43 1.82 -7.52 -10.06
N THR A 44 0.61 -7.56 -10.60
CA THR A 44 0.17 -6.65 -11.67
C THR A 44 -1.01 -5.80 -11.21
N VAL A 45 -1.10 -4.60 -11.76
CA VAL A 45 -2.23 -3.69 -11.58
C VAL A 45 -2.73 -3.31 -12.95
N THR A 46 -4.05 -3.33 -13.12
CA THR A 46 -4.75 -2.81 -14.29
C THR A 46 -5.52 -1.59 -13.85
N MET A 47 -5.22 -0.44 -14.44
CA MET A 47 -5.86 0.87 -14.19
C MET A 47 -5.96 1.58 -15.54
N ASP A 48 -7.08 2.22 -15.84
CA ASP A 48 -7.34 2.89 -17.13
C ASP A 48 -7.01 2.00 -18.34
N ASP A 49 -7.48 0.74 -18.31
CA ASP A 49 -7.25 -0.30 -19.32
C ASP A 49 -5.77 -0.66 -19.59
N ARG A 50 -4.85 -0.16 -18.76
CA ARG A 50 -3.42 -0.48 -18.85
C ARG A 50 -3.02 -1.43 -17.74
N THR A 51 -2.51 -2.59 -18.12
CA THR A 51 -1.89 -3.53 -17.19
C THR A 51 -0.40 -3.26 -17.09
N SER A 52 0.11 -3.14 -15.87
CA SER A 52 1.54 -2.95 -15.60
C SER A 52 1.92 -3.67 -14.31
N THR A 53 3.21 -3.90 -14.08
CA THR A 53 3.61 -4.50 -12.80
C THR A 53 3.52 -3.46 -11.69
N VAL A 54 3.14 -3.89 -10.48
CA VAL A 54 3.12 -3.01 -9.30
C VAL A 54 4.51 -2.44 -9.02
N LYS A 55 5.59 -3.09 -9.46
CA LYS A 55 6.95 -2.54 -9.32
C LYS A 55 7.20 -1.36 -10.25
N GLU A 56 6.67 -1.39 -11.46
CA GLU A 56 6.81 -0.32 -12.46
C GLU A 56 5.93 0.88 -12.13
N VAL A 57 4.68 0.64 -11.74
CA VAL A 57 3.72 1.70 -11.37
C VAL A 57 4.07 2.32 -10.01
N PHE A 58 4.64 1.51 -9.11
CA PHE A 58 4.94 1.88 -7.74
C PHE A 58 6.42 1.62 -7.39
N PRO A 59 7.39 2.27 -8.05
CA PRO A 59 8.80 2.03 -7.80
C PRO A 59 9.18 2.38 -6.36
N LYS A 60 10.18 1.64 -5.84
CA LYS A 60 10.83 2.04 -4.59
C LYS A 60 11.69 3.26 -4.86
N MET A 61 11.70 4.23 -3.94
CA MET A 61 12.59 5.40 -4.06
C MET A 61 14.07 5.05 -3.96
N LYS A 62 14.41 4.05 -3.13
CA LYS A 62 15.77 3.51 -2.95
C LYS A 62 15.65 2.01 -2.74
N LEU A 63 16.73 1.25 -3.01
CA LEU A 63 16.73 -0.22 -2.90
C LEU A 63 16.21 -0.72 -1.55
N LEU A 64 16.61 -0.04 -0.47
CA LEU A 64 16.23 -0.30 0.92
C LEU A 64 15.06 0.56 1.42
N SER A 65 14.56 1.50 0.62
CA SER A 65 13.47 2.38 1.06
C SER A 65 12.17 1.62 1.18
N THR A 66 11.47 1.88 2.29
CA THR A 66 10.12 1.41 2.54
C THR A 66 9.07 2.23 1.79
N SER A 67 9.45 3.44 1.37
CA SER A 67 8.61 4.40 0.65
C SER A 67 8.60 4.09 -0.84
N ARG A 68 7.41 4.16 -1.42
CA ARG A 68 7.19 4.03 -2.86
C ARG A 68 6.61 5.32 -3.40
N THR A 69 6.99 5.64 -4.62
CA THR A 69 6.51 6.81 -5.34
C THR A 69 5.60 6.35 -6.47
N TYR A 70 4.64 7.19 -6.82
CA TYR A 70 3.83 7.08 -8.02
C TYR A 70 3.99 8.35 -8.83
N THR A 71 3.94 8.22 -10.14
CA THR A 71 3.92 9.34 -11.09
C THR A 71 2.61 9.28 -11.86
N THR A 72 1.83 10.35 -11.81
CA THR A 72 0.59 10.48 -12.60
C THR A 72 0.91 10.65 -14.08
N LEU A 73 -0.11 10.56 -14.93
CA LEU A 73 0.03 10.88 -16.36
C LEU A 73 0.38 12.37 -16.59
N SER A 74 -0.02 13.26 -15.67
CA SER A 74 0.37 14.67 -15.67
C SER A 74 1.82 14.91 -15.22
N GLY A 75 2.53 13.88 -14.76
CA GLY A 75 3.90 13.97 -14.26
C GLY A 75 4.02 14.33 -12.77
N GLU A 76 2.90 14.57 -12.08
CA GLU A 76 2.89 14.80 -10.63
C GLU A 76 3.32 13.55 -9.88
N ARG A 77 4.10 13.72 -8.81
CA ARG A 77 4.57 12.58 -8.03
C ARG A 77 4.12 12.67 -6.59
N PHE A 78 3.78 11.53 -6.04
CA PHE A 78 3.48 11.43 -4.62
C PHE A 78 3.98 10.12 -4.05
N LYS A 79 4.17 10.10 -2.73
CA LYS A 79 4.67 8.94 -2.00
C LYS A 79 3.84 8.67 -0.76
N TRP A 80 3.69 7.37 -0.49
CA TRP A 80 3.07 6.89 0.75
C TRP A 80 4.14 6.65 1.81
N LYS A 81 3.99 7.29 2.97
CA LYS A 81 4.88 7.10 4.14
C LYS A 81 4.11 6.73 5.40
N GLY A 82 4.78 6.02 6.31
CA GLY A 82 4.31 5.71 7.66
C GLY A 82 3.88 4.26 7.89
N THR A 83 3.97 3.82 9.15
CA THR A 83 3.72 2.42 9.57
C THR A 83 2.37 2.25 10.28
N ASN A 84 1.97 3.22 11.11
CA ASN A 84 0.70 3.21 11.83
C ASN A 84 -0.33 4.14 11.20
N LYS A 85 0.13 5.27 10.64
CA LYS A 85 -0.65 6.21 9.86
C LYS A 85 -0.01 6.31 8.49
N LEU A 86 -0.72 5.91 7.44
CA LEU A 86 -0.27 6.11 6.06
C LEU A 86 -0.63 7.53 5.65
N ARG A 87 0.37 8.31 5.21
CA ARG A 87 0.16 9.63 4.61
C ARG A 87 0.65 9.60 3.18
N CYS A 88 -0.19 10.07 2.25
CA CYS A 88 0.20 10.39 0.89
C CYS A 88 0.69 11.83 0.84
N ILE A 89 1.88 12.04 0.28
CA ILE A 89 2.53 13.35 0.23
C ILE A 89 3.03 13.61 -1.18
N SER A 90 2.70 14.78 -1.73
CA SER A 90 3.28 15.28 -2.97
C SER A 90 4.80 15.43 -2.83
N VAL A 91 5.56 14.96 -3.81
CA VAL A 91 7.02 15.04 -3.80
C VAL A 91 7.46 16.48 -4.06
N GLU A 92 6.74 17.21 -4.90
CA GLU A 92 7.07 18.56 -5.34
C GLU A 92 6.70 19.62 -4.29
N THR A 93 5.48 19.54 -3.74
CA THR A 93 4.97 20.57 -2.81
C THR A 93 5.13 20.21 -1.35
N HIS A 94 5.51 18.96 -1.04
CA HIS A 94 5.52 18.40 0.31
C HIS A 94 4.18 18.45 1.07
N SER A 95 3.10 18.83 0.39
CA SER A 95 1.74 18.85 0.94
C SER A 95 1.21 17.44 1.16
N THR A 96 0.34 17.28 2.17
CA THR A 96 -0.37 16.02 2.38
C THR A 96 -1.58 15.99 1.45
N LEU A 97 -1.72 14.90 0.69
CA LEU A 97 -2.81 14.68 -0.26
C LEU A 97 -3.89 13.76 0.31
N ALA A 98 -3.46 12.76 1.10
CA ALA A 98 -4.38 11.82 1.72
C ALA A 98 -3.83 11.23 3.02
N ILE A 99 -4.72 10.81 3.91
CA ILE A 99 -4.40 10.25 5.22
C ILE A 99 -5.27 9.03 5.49
N TYR A 100 -4.61 7.91 5.78
CA TYR A 100 -5.24 6.69 6.27
C TYR A 100 -4.73 6.34 7.66
N GLU A 101 -5.65 6.31 8.63
CA GLU A 101 -5.35 5.90 10.00
C GLU A 101 -5.66 4.40 10.17
N ARG A 102 -4.63 3.61 10.46
CA ARG A 102 -4.83 2.20 10.77
C ARG A 102 -5.34 2.10 12.20
N THR A 103 -6.50 1.48 12.39
CA THR A 103 -6.97 1.14 13.72
C THR A 103 -6.13 -0.03 14.25
N ILE A 104 -5.27 0.22 15.25
CA ILE A 104 -4.33 -0.77 15.80
C ILE A 104 -5.02 -1.71 16.81
N PHE A 105 -6.11 -1.25 17.45
CA PHE A 105 -6.85 -2.00 18.46
C PHE A 105 -8.16 -2.57 17.88
N SER A 106 -8.04 -3.63 17.08
CA SER A 106 -9.18 -4.30 16.43
C SER A 106 -10.11 -5.07 17.39
N ARG A 107 -9.77 -5.17 18.69
CA ARG A 107 -10.57 -5.93 19.66
C ARG A 107 -11.83 -5.20 20.17
N VAL A 108 -11.97 -3.88 19.99
CA VAL A 108 -13.06 -3.13 20.65
C VAL A 108 -14.05 -2.46 19.69
N ARG A 109 -13.76 -2.29 18.39
CA ARG A 109 -14.77 -1.84 17.39
C ARG A 109 -14.34 -2.20 15.97
N LYS A 110 -15.27 -2.75 15.18
CA LYS A 110 -15.19 -2.83 13.70
C LYS A 110 -15.33 -1.41 13.12
N LYS A 111 -14.35 -0.52 13.33
CA LYS A 111 -14.34 0.77 12.64
C LYS A 111 -14.07 0.52 11.15
N PRO A 112 -14.82 1.15 10.23
CA PRO A 112 -14.50 1.07 8.81
C PRO A 112 -13.10 1.63 8.55
N HIS A 113 -12.40 1.06 7.57
CA HIS A 113 -11.14 1.62 7.09
C HIS A 113 -11.45 2.89 6.29
N VAL A 114 -11.09 4.06 6.82
CA VAL A 114 -11.39 5.37 6.19
C VAL A 114 -10.11 5.98 5.64
N LEU A 115 -10.06 6.16 4.32
CA LEU A 115 -9.07 6.97 3.64
C LEU A 115 -9.61 8.39 3.50
N ASN A 116 -8.97 9.36 4.15
CA ASN A 116 -9.34 10.77 4.04
C ASN A 116 -8.49 11.42 2.94
N ILE A 117 -9.13 11.82 1.84
CA ILE A 117 -8.51 12.60 0.76
C ILE A 117 -8.73 14.07 1.08
N LEU A 118 -7.69 14.89 0.97
CA LEU A 118 -7.80 16.32 1.24
C LEU A 118 -8.37 17.05 0.01
N PRO A 119 -9.12 18.16 0.19
CA PRO A 119 -9.78 18.87 -0.92
C PRO A 119 -8.83 19.31 -2.04
N ASN A 120 -7.57 19.61 -1.71
CA ASN A 120 -6.55 19.97 -2.69
C ASN A 120 -6.07 18.79 -3.55
N ALA A 121 -6.63 17.59 -3.38
CA ALA A 121 -6.27 16.37 -4.07
C ALA A 121 -7.48 15.58 -4.62
N ASP A 122 -8.67 16.20 -4.68
CA ASP A 122 -9.90 15.54 -5.14
C ASP A 122 -9.78 15.04 -6.59
N TYR A 123 -9.03 15.76 -7.44
CA TYR A 123 -8.73 15.37 -8.82
C TYR A 123 -7.87 14.09 -8.92
N LEU A 124 -7.28 13.64 -7.81
CA LEU A 124 -6.48 12.41 -7.73
C LEU A 124 -7.24 11.27 -7.04
N THR A 125 -8.55 11.38 -6.79
CA THR A 125 -9.29 10.46 -5.92
C THR A 125 -9.09 8.99 -6.26
N GLU A 126 -9.38 8.59 -7.50
CA GLU A 126 -9.26 7.20 -7.94
C GLU A 126 -7.82 6.67 -7.80
N VAL A 127 -6.87 7.48 -8.26
CA VAL A 127 -5.44 7.20 -8.15
C VAL A 127 -5.06 7.03 -6.67
N LEU A 128 -5.46 7.93 -5.78
CA LEU A 128 -5.15 7.86 -4.35
C LEU A 128 -5.73 6.59 -3.70
N ILE A 129 -6.93 6.15 -4.11
CA ILE A 129 -7.52 4.89 -3.62
C ILE A 129 -6.68 3.68 -4.08
N VAL A 130 -6.38 3.58 -5.37
CA VAL A 130 -5.61 2.44 -5.93
C VAL A 130 -4.24 2.33 -5.28
N THR A 131 -3.56 3.48 -5.21
CA THR A 131 -2.20 3.61 -4.69
C THR A 131 -2.14 3.30 -3.19
N TRP A 132 -3.18 3.70 -2.44
CA TRP A 132 -3.36 3.34 -1.04
C TRP A 132 -3.50 1.84 -0.85
N VAL A 133 -4.36 1.15 -1.62
CA VAL A 133 -4.56 -0.31 -1.53
C VAL A 133 -3.23 -1.05 -1.72
N ILE A 134 -2.42 -0.61 -2.69
CA ILE A 134 -1.09 -1.17 -2.93
C ILE A 134 -0.16 -0.96 -1.73
N ALA A 135 -0.09 0.28 -1.23
CA ALA A 135 0.74 0.63 -0.08
C ALA A 135 0.34 -0.16 1.19
N GLU A 136 -0.96 -0.37 1.38
CA GLU A 136 -1.54 -1.05 2.53
C GLU A 136 -1.25 -2.55 2.53
N LYS A 137 -1.47 -3.23 1.39
CA LYS A 137 -1.10 -4.65 1.20
C LYS A 137 0.38 -4.89 1.45
N LYS A 138 1.25 -4.06 0.86
CA LYS A 138 2.71 -4.20 1.02
C LYS A 138 3.15 -3.96 2.47
N ALA A 139 2.53 -3.01 3.16
CA ALA A 139 2.79 -2.81 4.59
C ALA A 139 2.34 -3.99 5.45
N ARG A 140 1.17 -4.61 5.16
CA ARG A 140 0.70 -5.82 5.86
C ARG A 140 1.62 -7.03 5.61
N SER A 141 2.07 -7.23 4.38
CA SER A 141 2.99 -8.34 4.03
C SER A 141 4.26 -8.30 4.86
N ARG A 142 4.85 -7.10 5.05
CA ARG A 142 6.06 -6.92 5.87
C ARG A 142 5.87 -7.34 7.32
N ARG A 143 4.68 -7.10 7.90
CA ARG A 143 4.38 -7.51 9.28
C ARG A 143 4.31 -9.02 9.45
N ARG A 144 3.83 -9.72 8.42
CA ARG A 144 3.76 -11.20 8.42
C ARG A 144 5.15 -11.82 8.30
N THR A 145 6.03 -11.24 7.49
CA THR A 145 7.41 -11.75 7.32
C THR A 145 8.37 -11.27 8.41
N GLY A 146 8.12 -10.10 9.02
CA GLY A 146 8.94 -9.58 10.13
C GLY A 146 8.70 -10.25 11.49
N GLY A 147 7.82 -11.26 11.55
CA GLY A 147 7.56 -12.08 12.74
C GLY A 147 8.36 -13.40 12.77
N VAL A 148 9.13 -13.71 11.73
CA VAL A 148 10.13 -14.79 11.78
C VAL A 148 11.49 -14.15 12.00
N ALA A 149 11.76 -13.81 13.26
CA ALA A 149 13.13 -13.79 13.74
C ALA A 149 13.62 -15.24 13.65
N ILE A 150 14.46 -15.54 12.66
CA ILE A 150 15.34 -16.70 12.77
C ILE A 150 16.35 -16.33 13.86
N VAL A 151 16.04 -16.80 15.06
CA VAL A 151 17.02 -17.05 16.11
C VAL A 151 17.97 -18.11 15.60
N GLY A 152 19.25 -17.78 15.61
CA GLY A 152 20.39 -18.68 15.42
C GLY A 152 21.64 -17.79 15.53
N GLY A 153 22.33 -17.65 16.66
CA GLY A 153 22.53 -18.61 17.75
C GLY A 153 23.90 -19.26 17.53
N GLY A 154 24.95 -18.71 18.16
CA GLY A 154 26.33 -19.25 18.19
C GLY A 154 27.03 -19.21 16.83
N THR A 155 28.31 -18.84 16.69
CA THR A 155 29.43 -19.20 17.54
C THR A 155 30.53 -18.16 17.34
N ARG A 156 30.97 -17.55 18.45
CA ARG A 156 32.31 -16.98 18.55
C ARG A 156 33.30 -18.12 18.36
N LEU A 157 34.15 -18.07 17.34
CA LEU A 157 35.40 -18.81 17.34
C LEU A 157 36.52 -17.81 17.58
N ASN A 158 36.91 -17.73 18.85
CA ASN A 158 38.29 -17.40 19.21
C ASN A 158 39.19 -18.40 18.50
N LYS A 159 40.24 -17.92 17.82
CA LYS A 159 41.43 -18.72 17.59
C LYS A 159 42.63 -17.90 18.03
N THR A 160 43.02 -18.10 19.29
CA THR A 160 44.38 -17.87 19.77
C THR A 160 45.24 -19.10 19.46
N ASP A 161 46.53 -18.82 19.32
CA ASP A 161 47.71 -19.70 19.46
C ASP A 161 48.17 -20.51 18.23
N GLY A 162 49.29 -20.08 17.63
CA GLY A 162 50.64 -20.43 18.13
C GLY A 162 51.31 -21.70 17.57
N ALA A 163 52.55 -21.49 17.09
CA ALA A 163 53.69 -22.42 16.97
C ALA A 163 53.70 -23.51 15.88
N GLY A 164 54.81 -23.49 15.14
CA GLY A 164 55.26 -24.43 14.12
C GLY A 164 56.48 -23.83 13.41
#